data_AF-A0A3D0CAI7-F1
#
_entry.id   AF-A0A3D0CAI7-F1
#
_cell.length_a   1.000
_cell.length_b   1.000
_cell.length_c   1.000
_cell.angle_alpha   90.00
_cell.angle_beta   90.00
_cell.angle_gamma   90.00
#
_symmetry.space_group_name_H-M   'P 1'
#
loop_
_entity.id
_entity.type
_entity.pdbx_description
1 polymer ?
#
loop_
_entity_poly.entity_id
_entity_poly.type
_entity_poly.pdbx_seq_one_letter_code
_entity_poly.pdbx_strand_id
1 'polypeptide(L)'
;PYSLIMEIALQPNGFISGYMGTTLKYPEKDLFFRNLDGSGDLIKQVDLRDKTIVNKSVLLSTTMAGGMIVQSFTFELYVKDENKPAQSLESHDLFYKGTAVFGYFGADALTNQLGIDNGKVTHPWFVDNNTPTSDIKVIDLSNSNLPLYQAPSNKPHYKLAGGQMNFIDTVSIVEGGGKAGIAYVHGERTIDATDWFFRYHFHQDPVMPGSLGVEAVIELMQTYALENDLGKQFTNPRFIAPATLVKWKYRGQITPLNKQMSLDVHITDIIKEDGEVRLVGDANLSKDGLRIYEVKDIVLSLIETK
;
A
#
# COMPACT_ATOMS: atom_id res chain seq x y z
N PRO A 1 -8.00 6.08 -3.81
CA PRO A 1 -7.06 5.18 -3.10
C PRO A 1 -6.18 4.43 -4.09
N TYR A 2 -4.88 4.37 -3.83
CA TYR A 2 -3.95 3.61 -4.68
C TYR A 2 -4.18 2.11 -4.51
N SER A 3 -4.52 1.66 -3.30
CA SER A 3 -4.87 0.27 -3.01
C SER A 3 -5.95 -0.29 -3.93
N LEU A 4 -6.99 0.50 -4.24
CA LEU A 4 -8.05 0.06 -5.14
C LEU A 4 -7.52 -0.23 -6.56
N ILE A 5 -6.62 0.62 -7.08
CA ILE A 5 -5.98 0.42 -8.38
C ILE A 5 -5.11 -0.85 -8.34
N MET A 6 -4.37 -1.06 -7.25
CA MET A 6 -3.60 -2.28 -7.04
C MET A 6 -4.49 -3.53 -7.01
N GLU A 7 -5.60 -3.52 -6.27
CA GLU A 7 -6.50 -4.68 -6.18
C GLU A 7 -7.16 -5.01 -7.52
N ILE A 8 -7.61 -4.00 -8.27
CA ILE A 8 -8.15 -4.19 -9.64
C ILE A 8 -7.09 -4.83 -10.55
N ALA A 9 -5.82 -4.45 -10.41
CA ALA A 9 -4.72 -5.01 -11.17
C ALA A 9 -4.34 -6.44 -10.76
N LEU A 10 -4.31 -6.71 -9.46
CA LEU A 10 -3.65 -7.88 -8.89
C LEU A 10 -4.56 -9.10 -8.73
N GLN A 11 -5.84 -8.92 -8.43
CA GLN A 11 -6.78 -10.01 -8.18
C GLN A 11 -6.93 -10.96 -9.40
N PRO A 12 -6.97 -10.48 -10.66
CA PRO A 12 -6.98 -11.35 -11.85
C PRO A 12 -5.83 -12.35 -11.96
N ASN A 13 -4.67 -12.08 -11.35
CA ASN A 13 -3.53 -13.02 -11.35
C ASN A 13 -3.89 -14.32 -10.62
N GLY A 14 -4.63 -14.23 -9.51
CA GLY A 14 -5.13 -15.39 -8.76
C GLY A 14 -6.12 -16.22 -9.58
N PHE A 15 -7.01 -15.57 -10.32
CA PHE A 15 -7.98 -16.25 -11.20
C PHE A 15 -7.29 -17.02 -12.33
N ILE A 16 -6.31 -16.42 -13.01
CA ILE A 16 -5.53 -17.11 -14.05
C ILE A 16 -4.77 -18.29 -13.46
N SER A 17 -4.16 -18.10 -12.30
CA SER A 17 -3.45 -19.17 -11.60
C SER A 17 -4.36 -20.35 -11.25
N GLY A 18 -5.56 -20.07 -10.72
CA GLY A 18 -6.58 -21.08 -10.45
C GLY A 18 -7.04 -21.80 -11.71
N TYR A 19 -7.31 -21.05 -12.80
CA TYR A 19 -7.69 -21.60 -14.10
C TYR A 19 -6.63 -22.57 -14.66
N MET A 20 -5.35 -22.27 -14.47
CA MET A 20 -4.24 -23.15 -14.87
C MET A 20 -4.13 -24.44 -14.04
N GLY A 21 -4.98 -24.63 -13.02
CA GLY A 21 -4.93 -25.80 -12.15
C GLY A 21 -3.67 -25.81 -11.28
N THR A 22 -3.11 -24.65 -10.95
CA THR A 22 -1.82 -24.52 -10.27
C THR A 22 -1.78 -25.31 -8.95
N THR A 23 -2.83 -25.20 -8.14
CA THR A 23 -2.95 -25.90 -6.86
C THR A 23 -3.20 -27.40 -7.01
N LEU A 24 -3.74 -27.86 -8.15
CA LEU A 24 -3.98 -29.29 -8.42
C LEU A 24 -2.69 -30.11 -8.56
N LYS A 25 -1.52 -29.46 -8.55
CA LYS A 25 -0.22 -30.14 -8.48
C LYS A 25 0.09 -30.72 -7.11
N TYR A 26 -0.54 -30.20 -6.05
CA TYR A 26 -0.45 -30.69 -4.68
C TYR A 26 -1.87 -30.86 -4.11
N PRO A 27 -2.68 -31.77 -4.67
CA PRO A 27 -4.10 -31.91 -4.33
C PRO A 27 -4.33 -32.30 -2.86
N GLU A 28 -3.31 -32.82 -2.19
CA GLU A 28 -3.33 -33.21 -0.78
C GLU A 28 -2.97 -32.07 0.20
N LYS A 29 -2.62 -30.88 -0.31
CA LYS A 29 -2.14 -29.77 0.51
C LYS A 29 -3.06 -28.57 0.46
N ASP A 30 -3.30 -28.00 1.63
CA ASP A 30 -3.81 -26.64 1.74
C ASP A 30 -2.70 -25.66 1.38
N LEU A 31 -2.93 -24.88 0.34
CA LEU A 31 -2.01 -23.89 -0.18
C LEU A 31 -2.62 -22.50 -0.10
N PHE A 32 -1.83 -21.57 0.45
CA PHE A 32 -2.23 -20.21 0.73
C PHE A 32 -1.58 -19.25 -0.26
N PHE A 33 -2.40 -18.44 -0.93
CA PHE A 33 -1.97 -17.53 -1.99
C PHE A 33 -1.51 -16.18 -1.43
N ARG A 34 -0.28 -15.78 -1.70
CA ARG A 34 0.30 -14.53 -1.20
C ARG A 34 1.03 -13.77 -2.29
N ASN A 35 0.83 -12.45 -2.35
CA ASN A 35 1.73 -11.60 -3.12
C ASN A 35 3.08 -11.50 -2.39
N LEU A 36 4.17 -11.60 -3.13
CA LEU A 36 5.53 -11.59 -2.61
C LEU A 36 6.27 -10.34 -3.03
N ASP A 37 6.17 -9.97 -4.30
CA ASP A 37 6.89 -8.85 -4.89
C ASP A 37 6.02 -8.25 -5.99
N GLY A 38 6.32 -7.00 -6.36
CA GLY A 38 5.72 -6.41 -7.53
C GLY A 38 6.15 -4.98 -7.75
N SER A 39 5.68 -4.46 -8.88
CA SER A 39 5.84 -3.07 -9.24
C SER A 39 4.60 -2.57 -9.94
N GLY A 40 4.25 -1.31 -9.72
CA GLY A 40 3.12 -0.64 -10.35
C GLY A 40 3.54 0.71 -10.88
N ASP A 41 3.42 0.89 -12.18
CA ASP A 41 3.69 2.14 -12.89
C ASP A 41 2.35 2.80 -13.25
N LEU A 42 1.96 3.78 -12.45
CA LEU A 42 0.79 4.62 -12.76
C LEU A 42 1.23 5.61 -13.84
N ILE A 43 0.78 5.38 -15.07
CA ILE A 43 1.24 6.14 -16.24
C ILE A 43 0.57 7.50 -16.27
N LYS A 44 -0.68 7.57 -15.82
CA LYS A 44 -1.46 8.80 -15.74
C LYS A 44 -2.61 8.71 -14.77
N GLN A 45 -3.07 9.88 -14.35
CA GLN A 45 -4.30 10.02 -13.59
C GLN A 45 -5.52 9.88 -14.50
N VAL A 46 -6.47 9.06 -14.06
CA VAL A 46 -7.76 8.91 -14.74
C VAL A 46 -8.87 8.99 -13.70
N ASP A 47 -9.90 9.77 -13.99
CA ASP A 47 -11.15 9.68 -13.26
C ASP A 47 -11.89 8.41 -13.69
N LEU A 48 -11.95 7.41 -12.82
CA LEU A 48 -12.50 6.09 -13.14
C LEU A 48 -14.02 5.99 -12.94
N ARG A 49 -14.68 7.05 -12.46
CA ARG A 49 -16.13 7.04 -12.27
C ARG A 49 -16.85 6.83 -13.60
N ASP A 50 -17.84 5.95 -13.59
CA ASP A 50 -18.66 5.59 -14.75
C ASP A 50 -17.87 5.04 -15.96
N LYS A 51 -16.65 4.51 -15.73
CA LYS A 51 -15.82 3.90 -16.78
C LYS A 51 -15.71 2.39 -16.62
N THR A 52 -15.66 1.69 -17.74
CA THR A 52 -15.28 0.27 -17.77
C THR A 52 -13.76 0.14 -17.81
N ILE A 53 -13.21 -0.67 -16.91
CA ILE A 53 -11.78 -0.99 -16.88
C ILE A 53 -11.56 -2.34 -17.55
N VAL A 54 -10.58 -2.42 -18.45
CA VAL A 54 -10.07 -3.69 -18.97
C VAL A 54 -8.77 -4.01 -18.22
N ASN A 55 -8.73 -5.17 -17.57
CA ASN A 55 -7.52 -5.75 -17.00
C ASN A 55 -7.00 -6.84 -17.94
N LYS A 56 -5.74 -6.70 -18.35
CA LYS A 56 -4.97 -7.78 -18.96
C LYS A 56 -3.94 -8.27 -17.96
N SER A 57 -4.02 -9.55 -17.61
CA SER A 57 -3.02 -10.24 -16.79
C SER A 57 -2.38 -11.35 -17.61
N VAL A 58 -1.05 -11.50 -17.49
CA VAL A 58 -0.27 -12.50 -18.21
C VAL A 58 0.58 -13.27 -17.21
N LEU A 59 0.34 -14.58 -17.08
CA LEU A 59 1.23 -15.49 -16.36
C LEU A 59 2.51 -15.70 -17.18
N LEU A 60 3.65 -15.30 -16.64
CA LEU A 60 4.95 -15.37 -17.32
C LEU A 60 5.72 -16.64 -17.00
N SER A 61 5.67 -17.08 -15.74
CA SER A 61 6.40 -18.26 -15.29
C SER A 61 5.71 -18.94 -14.13
N THR A 62 5.96 -20.24 -13.98
CA THR A 62 5.58 -21.02 -12.80
C THR A 62 6.78 -21.87 -12.40
N THR A 63 7.23 -21.71 -11.16
CA THR A 63 8.32 -22.48 -10.56
C THR A 63 7.78 -23.26 -9.38
N MET A 64 8.16 -24.52 -9.25
CA MET A 64 7.73 -25.40 -8.17
C MET A 64 8.96 -25.99 -7.49
N ALA A 65 9.10 -25.77 -6.19
CA ALA A 65 10.22 -26.28 -5.41
C ALA A 65 9.82 -26.48 -3.96
N GLY A 66 10.18 -27.62 -3.37
CA GLY A 66 9.93 -27.89 -1.94
C GLY A 66 8.46 -27.86 -1.52
N GLY A 67 7.52 -28.15 -2.44
CA GLY A 67 6.09 -28.06 -2.17
C GLY A 67 5.52 -26.64 -2.16
N MET A 68 6.33 -25.64 -2.53
CA MET A 68 5.90 -24.26 -2.78
C MET A 68 5.80 -24.03 -4.28
N ILE A 69 4.89 -23.15 -4.67
CA ILE A 69 4.75 -22.69 -6.06
C ILE A 69 4.97 -21.19 -6.08
N VAL A 70 5.76 -20.70 -7.02
CA VAL A 70 5.96 -19.27 -7.27
C VAL A 70 5.61 -18.97 -8.72
N GLN A 71 4.81 -17.93 -8.93
CA GLN A 71 4.38 -17.48 -10.24
C GLN A 71 4.65 -16.00 -10.42
N SER A 72 5.15 -15.63 -11.58
CA SER A 72 5.32 -14.24 -11.98
C SER A 72 4.30 -13.85 -13.05
N PHE A 73 3.84 -12.61 -12.97
CA PHE A 73 2.82 -12.04 -13.83
C PHE A 73 3.24 -10.65 -14.30
N THR A 74 2.73 -10.24 -15.46
CA THR A 74 2.52 -8.83 -15.77
C THR A 74 1.03 -8.50 -15.74
N PHE A 75 0.72 -7.23 -15.50
CA PHE A 75 -0.63 -6.71 -15.60
C PHE A 75 -0.65 -5.35 -16.31
N GLU A 76 -1.77 -5.05 -16.96
CA GLU A 76 -2.06 -3.78 -17.63
C GLU A 76 -3.54 -3.44 -17.38
N LEU A 77 -3.82 -2.19 -16.97
CA LEU A 77 -5.16 -1.64 -16.82
C LEU A 77 -5.41 -0.52 -17.83
N TYR A 78 -6.55 -0.62 -18.50
CA TYR A 78 -6.99 0.32 -19.50
C TYR A 78 -8.37 0.87 -19.17
N VAL A 79 -8.63 2.12 -19.55
CA VAL A 79 -10.00 2.60 -19.75
C VAL A 79 -10.49 2.11 -21.11
N LYS A 80 -11.59 1.37 -21.10
CA LYS A 80 -12.18 0.78 -22.30
C LYS A 80 -12.72 1.88 -23.23
N ASP A 81 -12.45 1.73 -24.52
CA ASP A 81 -13.27 2.37 -25.56
C ASP A 81 -14.57 1.58 -25.69
N GLU A 82 -15.70 2.22 -25.40
CA GLU A 82 -16.99 1.52 -25.38
C GLU A 82 -17.42 0.98 -26.75
N ASN A 83 -16.86 1.51 -27.84
CA ASN A 83 -17.13 1.05 -29.20
C ASN A 83 -16.23 -0.13 -29.64
N LYS A 84 -15.33 -0.58 -28.77
CA LYS A 84 -14.34 -1.61 -29.08
C LYS A 84 -14.50 -2.81 -28.13
N PRO A 85 -14.28 -4.04 -28.62
CA PRO A 85 -14.28 -5.21 -27.75
C PRO A 85 -13.08 -5.16 -26.81
N ALA A 86 -13.23 -5.69 -25.59
CA ALA A 86 -12.20 -5.65 -24.54
C ALA A 86 -10.85 -6.27 -24.96
N GLN A 87 -10.87 -7.17 -25.95
CA GLN A 87 -9.67 -7.84 -26.48
C GLN A 87 -8.83 -6.94 -27.40
N SER A 88 -9.39 -5.82 -27.91
CA SER A 88 -8.67 -4.86 -28.75
C SER A 88 -7.86 -3.88 -27.89
N LEU A 89 -6.90 -4.41 -27.13
CA LEU A 89 -6.16 -3.66 -26.10
C LEU A 89 -5.53 -2.36 -26.62
N GLU A 90 -4.97 -2.37 -27.83
CA GLU A 90 -4.34 -1.19 -28.46
C GLU A 90 -5.33 -0.04 -28.76
N SER A 91 -6.63 -0.31 -28.70
CA SER A 91 -7.68 0.70 -28.87
C SER A 91 -8.19 1.29 -27.55
N HIS A 92 -7.67 0.81 -26.42
CA HIS A 92 -8.05 1.26 -25.10
C HIS A 92 -6.97 2.14 -24.49
N ASP A 93 -7.35 2.93 -23.49
CA ASP A 93 -6.47 3.93 -22.93
C ASP A 93 -5.71 3.41 -21.71
N LEU A 94 -4.45 3.00 -21.89
CA LEU A 94 -3.61 2.43 -20.84
C LEU A 94 -3.32 3.48 -19.75
N PHE A 95 -3.54 3.13 -18.48
CA PHE A 95 -3.25 4.04 -17.37
C PHE A 95 -2.43 3.43 -16.24
N TYR A 96 -2.35 2.11 -16.11
CA TYR A 96 -1.55 1.44 -15.08
C TYR A 96 -0.97 0.15 -15.61
N LYS A 97 0.30 -0.15 -15.33
CA LYS A 97 0.93 -1.40 -15.72
C LYS A 97 1.93 -1.86 -14.68
N GLY A 98 2.32 -3.13 -14.71
CA GLY A 98 3.27 -3.59 -13.73
C GLY A 98 3.57 -5.07 -13.77
N THR A 99 4.22 -5.51 -12.69
CA THR A 99 4.62 -6.90 -12.47
C THR A 99 4.16 -7.33 -11.09
N ALA A 100 3.91 -8.64 -10.94
CA ALA A 100 3.61 -9.22 -9.65
C ALA A 100 4.19 -10.63 -9.55
N VAL A 101 4.66 -10.98 -8.35
CA VAL A 101 5.06 -12.33 -8.00
C VAL A 101 4.13 -12.81 -6.91
N PHE A 102 3.50 -13.96 -7.12
CA PHE A 102 2.68 -14.62 -6.12
C PHE A 102 3.24 -15.99 -5.79
N GLY A 103 3.04 -16.40 -4.55
CA GLY A 103 3.40 -17.74 -4.09
C GLY A 103 2.22 -18.48 -3.47
N TYR A 104 2.30 -19.80 -3.57
CA TYR A 104 1.46 -20.74 -2.85
C TYR A 104 2.32 -21.46 -1.83
N PHE A 105 1.93 -21.35 -0.56
CA PHE A 105 2.69 -21.84 0.58
C PHE A 105 1.81 -22.75 1.43
N GLY A 106 2.40 -23.76 2.06
CA GLY A 106 1.72 -24.49 3.14
C GLY A 106 1.66 -23.66 4.43
N ALA A 107 0.76 -24.02 5.35
CA ALA A 107 0.57 -23.31 6.62
C ALA A 107 1.87 -23.13 7.43
N ASP A 108 2.73 -24.16 7.46
CA ASP A 108 3.99 -24.14 8.20
C ASP A 108 4.96 -23.08 7.67
N ALA A 109 5.03 -22.93 6.34
CA ALA A 109 5.89 -21.92 5.71
C ALA A 109 5.41 -20.50 6.02
N LEU A 110 4.09 -20.29 6.15
CA LEU A 110 3.51 -19.02 6.52
C LEU A 110 3.64 -18.69 8.01
N THR A 111 3.56 -19.70 8.87
CA THR A 111 3.70 -19.54 10.33
C THR A 111 5.13 -19.17 10.72
N ASN A 112 6.11 -19.73 10.02
CA ASN A 112 7.53 -19.53 10.29
C ASN A 112 8.18 -18.42 9.44
N GLN A 113 7.39 -17.44 8.97
CA GLN A 113 7.92 -16.33 8.18
C GLN A 113 8.84 -15.45 9.02
N LEU A 114 10.08 -15.32 8.56
CA LEU A 114 11.13 -14.53 9.21
C LEU A 114 11.13 -13.04 8.79
N GLY A 115 10.17 -12.59 7.97
CA GLY A 115 10.14 -11.21 7.51
C GLY A 115 11.33 -10.85 6.61
N ILE A 116 11.60 -9.56 6.51
CA ILE A 116 12.68 -9.00 5.69
C ILE A 116 14.04 -9.15 6.39
N ASP A 117 14.06 -9.09 7.72
CA ASP A 117 15.27 -9.04 8.55
C ASP A 117 15.61 -10.38 9.23
N ASN A 118 15.23 -11.51 8.61
CA ASN A 118 15.58 -12.86 9.07
C ASN A 118 15.22 -13.14 10.55
N GLY A 119 14.04 -12.69 10.98
CA GLY A 119 13.48 -12.93 12.31
C GLY A 119 13.85 -11.87 13.33
N LYS A 120 14.70 -10.90 12.96
CA LYS A 120 15.06 -9.79 13.84
C LYS A 120 13.89 -8.79 13.96
N VAL A 121 13.51 -8.50 15.20
CA VAL A 121 12.60 -7.40 15.51
C VAL A 121 13.32 -6.06 15.32
N THR A 122 12.61 -5.10 14.73
CA THR A 122 13.09 -3.74 14.53
C THR A 122 12.36 -2.77 15.45
N HIS A 123 13.02 -1.68 15.81
CA HIS A 123 12.42 -0.58 16.56
C HIS A 123 12.19 0.63 15.65
N PRO A 124 11.29 1.56 16.02
CA PRO A 124 11.17 2.82 15.32
C PRO A 124 12.50 3.57 15.34
N TRP A 125 12.80 4.31 14.26
CA TRP A 125 14.08 5.02 14.10
C TRP A 125 14.40 5.94 15.28
N PHE A 126 13.40 6.62 15.84
CA PHE A 126 13.59 7.55 16.96
C PHE A 126 14.02 6.83 18.26
N VAL A 127 13.66 5.54 18.42
CA VAL A 127 14.13 4.72 19.54
C VAL A 127 15.61 4.39 19.36
N ASP A 128 15.97 3.87 18.18
CA ASP A 128 17.35 3.50 17.85
C ASP A 128 18.31 4.70 17.90
N ASN A 129 17.80 5.92 17.68
CA ASN A 129 18.57 7.16 17.70
C ASN A 129 18.46 7.94 19.02
N ASN A 130 17.80 7.40 20.04
CA ASN A 130 17.59 8.05 21.35
C ASN A 130 17.02 9.47 21.23
N THR A 131 16.07 9.67 20.30
CA THR A 131 15.44 10.98 20.08
C THR A 131 14.69 11.44 21.34
N PRO A 132 14.91 12.67 21.83
CA PRO A 132 14.17 13.20 22.96
C PRO A 132 12.67 13.20 22.71
N THR A 133 11.86 12.85 23.71
CA THR A 133 10.39 12.86 23.59
C THR A 133 9.83 14.24 23.26
N SER A 134 10.54 15.31 23.59
CA SER A 134 10.18 16.68 23.19
C SER A 134 10.22 16.92 21.68
N ASP A 135 10.99 16.11 20.97
CA ASP A 135 11.25 16.25 19.53
C ASP A 135 10.34 15.29 18.71
N ILE A 136 9.49 14.52 19.41
CA ILE A 136 8.55 13.59 18.81
C ILE A 136 7.14 14.16 18.95
N LYS A 137 6.55 14.56 17.82
CA LYS A 137 5.15 14.97 17.78
C LYS A 137 4.25 13.74 17.65
N VAL A 138 3.30 13.57 18.57
CA VAL A 138 2.36 12.44 18.56
C VAL A 138 0.95 12.92 18.23
N ILE A 139 0.27 12.21 17.33
CA ILE A 139 -1.09 12.47 16.86
C ILE A 139 -1.93 11.21 17.04
N ASP A 140 -3.07 11.32 17.71
CA ASP A 140 -4.00 10.21 17.93
C ASP A 140 -5.10 10.20 16.85
N LEU A 141 -4.87 9.42 15.79
CA LEU A 141 -5.80 9.25 14.67
C LEU A 141 -7.05 8.43 15.01
N SER A 142 -7.11 7.80 16.19
CA SER A 142 -8.35 7.17 16.67
C SER A 142 -9.45 8.20 17.00
N ASN A 143 -9.06 9.45 17.26
CA ASN A 143 -9.99 10.55 17.47
C ASN A 143 -10.52 11.10 16.14
N SER A 144 -11.70 10.62 15.74
CA SER A 144 -12.38 11.06 14.51
C SER A 144 -12.77 12.55 14.47
N ASN A 145 -12.66 13.27 15.60
CA ASN A 145 -12.92 14.72 15.66
C ASN A 145 -11.67 15.56 15.37
N LEU A 146 -10.51 14.96 15.12
CA LEU A 146 -9.31 15.71 14.79
C LEU A 146 -9.51 16.66 13.59
N PRO A 147 -8.86 17.84 13.60
CA PRO A 147 -8.88 18.74 12.45
C PRO A 147 -8.42 18.08 11.14
N LEU A 148 -7.56 17.05 11.23
CA LEU A 148 -7.10 16.28 10.07
C LEU A 148 -8.23 15.58 9.30
N TYR A 149 -9.37 15.28 9.94
CA TYR A 149 -10.56 14.71 9.30
C TYR A 149 -11.59 15.79 8.90
N GLN A 150 -11.37 17.04 9.33
CA GLN A 150 -12.27 18.17 9.09
C GLN A 150 -11.66 19.12 8.05
N ALA A 151 -12.11 18.99 6.80
CA ALA A 151 -11.66 19.88 5.75
C ALA A 151 -12.06 21.34 6.04
N PRO A 152 -11.16 22.32 5.83
CA PRO A 152 -11.53 23.73 5.82
C PRO A 152 -12.64 23.99 4.79
N SER A 153 -13.53 24.95 5.08
CA SER A 153 -14.69 25.26 4.22
C SER A 153 -14.31 25.65 2.79
N ASN A 154 -13.14 26.26 2.60
CA ASN A 154 -12.59 26.65 1.30
C ASN A 154 -11.69 25.57 0.66
N LYS A 155 -11.41 24.45 1.35
CA LYS A 155 -10.52 23.36 0.88
C LYS A 155 -11.16 21.98 1.15
N PRO A 156 -12.30 21.64 0.53
CA PRO A 156 -13.14 20.50 0.93
C PRO A 156 -12.47 19.12 0.84
N HIS A 157 -11.37 19.00 0.08
CA HIS A 157 -10.61 17.77 -0.10
C HIS A 157 -9.31 17.72 0.70
N TYR A 158 -8.99 18.77 1.46
CA TYR A 158 -7.75 18.86 2.24
C TYR A 158 -7.93 18.28 3.64
N LYS A 159 -8.08 16.95 3.67
CA LYS A 159 -8.29 16.14 4.87
C LYS A 159 -7.92 14.69 4.61
N LEU A 160 -7.78 13.91 5.68
CA LEU A 160 -7.74 12.45 5.62
C LEU A 160 -9.10 11.88 5.23
N ALA A 161 -9.09 10.67 4.67
CA ALA A 161 -10.31 9.98 4.23
C ALA A 161 -11.21 9.57 5.41
N GLY A 162 -10.62 9.03 6.47
CA GLY A 162 -11.33 8.50 7.65
C GLY A 162 -12.15 7.22 7.36
N GLY A 163 -12.96 6.81 8.34
CA GLY A 163 -13.85 5.65 8.21
C GLY A 163 -13.10 4.34 7.91
N GLN A 164 -13.57 3.59 6.91
CA GLN A 164 -12.96 2.31 6.50
C GLN A 164 -11.55 2.44 5.88
N MET A 165 -11.11 3.68 5.64
CA MET A 165 -9.78 4.01 5.12
C MET A 165 -8.81 4.48 6.22
N ASN A 166 -9.20 4.38 7.49
CA ASN A 166 -8.32 4.66 8.62
C ASN A 166 -7.59 3.37 9.03
N PHE A 167 -6.29 3.29 8.72
CA PHE A 167 -5.45 2.11 8.95
C PHE A 167 -4.41 2.35 10.05
N ILE A 168 -4.47 3.48 10.74
CA ILE A 168 -3.48 3.91 11.73
C ILE A 168 -4.20 4.52 12.93
N ASP A 169 -3.77 4.14 14.13
CA ASP A 169 -4.35 4.65 15.37
C ASP A 169 -3.52 5.83 15.91
N THR A 170 -2.20 5.76 15.80
CA THR A 170 -1.29 6.81 16.30
C THR A 170 -0.17 7.08 15.31
N VAL A 171 0.18 8.36 15.15
CA VAL A 171 1.30 8.81 14.33
C VAL A 171 2.32 9.56 15.17
N SER A 172 3.59 9.21 15.05
CA SER A 172 4.73 9.92 15.62
C SER A 172 5.55 10.55 14.50
N ILE A 173 5.83 11.85 14.59
CA ILE A 173 6.60 12.61 13.61
C ILE A 173 7.86 13.15 14.28
N VAL A 174 9.00 12.95 13.63
CA VAL A 174 10.29 13.55 13.99
C VAL A 174 10.78 14.38 12.81
N GLU A 175 10.62 15.70 12.92
CA GLU A 175 11.17 16.66 11.96
C GLU A 175 12.70 16.62 11.96
N GLY A 176 13.31 16.67 10.77
CA GLY A 176 14.76 16.49 10.62
C GLY A 176 15.25 15.07 10.91
N GLY A 177 14.34 14.13 11.23
CA GLY A 177 14.66 12.73 11.47
C GLY A 177 14.76 11.88 10.21
N GLY A 178 15.04 10.59 10.41
CA GLY A 178 15.07 9.59 9.35
C GLY A 178 16.36 9.63 8.52
N LYS A 179 16.48 8.69 7.57
CA LYS A 179 17.74 8.42 6.86
C LYS A 179 18.25 9.58 6.00
N ALA A 180 17.38 10.49 5.58
CA ALA A 180 17.72 11.66 4.77
C ALA A 180 17.75 12.97 5.58
N GLY A 181 17.45 12.93 6.88
CA GLY A 181 17.41 14.12 7.74
C GLY A 181 16.31 15.12 7.37
N ILE A 182 15.23 14.67 6.71
CA ILE A 182 14.09 15.53 6.34
C ILE A 182 12.96 15.32 7.34
N ALA A 183 12.41 14.11 7.40
CA ALA A 183 11.44 13.72 8.41
C ALA A 183 11.38 12.20 8.54
N TYR A 184 11.09 11.74 9.76
CA TYR A 184 10.68 10.36 10.02
C TYR A 184 9.24 10.36 10.53
N VAL A 185 8.39 9.57 9.88
CA VAL A 185 6.98 9.44 10.23
C VAL A 185 6.72 7.99 10.56
N HIS A 186 6.19 7.72 11.74
CA HIS A 186 5.92 6.38 12.24
C HIS A 186 4.45 6.24 12.61
N GLY A 187 3.83 5.12 12.25
CA GLY A 187 2.44 4.80 12.53
C GLY A 187 2.32 3.50 13.28
N GLU A 188 1.34 3.42 14.18
CA GLU A 188 0.97 2.20 14.87
C GLU A 188 -0.53 1.97 14.79
N ARG A 189 -0.92 0.70 14.73
CA ARG A 189 -2.31 0.24 14.84
C ARG A 189 -2.38 -1.04 15.67
N THR A 190 -3.35 -1.10 16.55
CA THR A 190 -3.76 -2.36 17.18
C THR A 190 -4.60 -3.16 16.19
N ILE A 191 -4.21 -4.41 15.93
CA ILE A 191 -4.96 -5.28 15.02
C ILE A 191 -6.28 -5.67 15.67
N ASP A 192 -7.38 -5.37 14.97
CA ASP A 192 -8.71 -5.82 15.33
C ASP A 192 -9.12 -6.99 14.41
N ALA A 193 -9.36 -8.16 14.99
CA ALA A 193 -9.81 -9.33 14.25
C ALA A 193 -11.15 -9.11 13.50
N THR A 194 -11.91 -8.08 13.87
CA THR A 194 -13.17 -7.67 13.24
C THR A 194 -13.00 -6.64 12.12
N ASP A 195 -11.76 -6.21 11.83
CA ASP A 195 -11.47 -5.31 10.72
C ASP A 195 -12.09 -5.86 9.42
N TRP A 196 -12.79 -4.97 8.71
CA TRP A 196 -13.73 -5.35 7.65
C TRP A 196 -13.09 -6.21 6.56
N PHE A 197 -11.81 -5.96 6.25
CA PHE A 197 -11.10 -6.64 5.17
C PHE A 197 -10.83 -8.11 5.46
N PHE A 198 -10.67 -8.53 6.73
CA PHE A 198 -10.39 -9.94 7.06
C PHE A 198 -11.52 -10.87 6.64
N ARG A 199 -12.76 -10.38 6.63
CA ARG A 199 -13.93 -11.16 6.19
C ARG A 199 -13.93 -11.45 4.68
N TYR A 200 -13.32 -10.57 3.90
CA TYR A 200 -13.38 -10.60 2.44
C TYR A 200 -12.05 -11.02 1.79
N HIS A 201 -10.97 -11.09 2.56
CA HIS A 201 -9.63 -11.36 2.06
C HIS A 201 -8.89 -12.29 3.04
N PHE A 202 -8.95 -13.61 2.87
CA PHE A 202 -9.82 -14.39 1.98
C PHE A 202 -10.79 -15.25 2.80
N HIS A 203 -11.80 -15.79 2.13
CA HIS A 203 -12.64 -16.80 2.76
C HIS A 203 -11.79 -17.97 3.26
N GLN A 204 -11.94 -18.34 4.54
CA GLN A 204 -11.15 -19.37 5.25
C GLN A 204 -9.64 -19.09 5.41
N ASP A 205 -9.15 -17.96 4.94
CA ASP A 205 -7.73 -17.57 5.02
C ASP A 205 -7.62 -16.05 5.25
N PRO A 206 -8.07 -15.54 6.42
CA PRO A 206 -8.13 -14.12 6.69
C PRO A 206 -6.72 -13.52 6.81
N VAL A 207 -6.43 -12.54 5.97
CA VAL A 207 -5.15 -11.84 5.87
C VAL A 207 -5.36 -10.41 5.37
N MET A 208 -4.70 -9.43 5.96
CA MET A 208 -4.77 -8.05 5.45
C MET A 208 -4.24 -7.98 4.01
N PRO A 209 -4.98 -7.38 3.07
CA PRO A 209 -4.45 -7.14 1.71
C PRO A 209 -3.17 -6.30 1.77
N GLY A 210 -2.13 -6.72 1.06
CA GLY A 210 -0.86 -5.98 1.02
C GLY A 210 -1.03 -4.54 0.48
N SER A 211 -1.97 -4.35 -0.45
CA SER A 211 -2.35 -3.04 -0.98
C SER A 211 -2.86 -2.08 0.10
N LEU A 212 -3.58 -2.56 1.12
CA LEU A 212 -4.01 -1.72 2.26
C LEU A 212 -2.82 -1.34 3.15
N GLY A 213 -1.78 -2.16 3.22
CA GLY A 213 -0.52 -1.77 3.87
C GLY A 213 0.18 -0.62 3.14
N VAL A 214 0.17 -0.63 1.81
CA VAL A 214 0.66 0.50 1.00
C VAL A 214 -0.23 1.73 1.17
N GLU A 215 -1.55 1.57 1.27
CA GLU A 215 -2.45 2.68 1.55
C GLU A 215 -2.25 3.27 2.95
N ALA A 216 -1.95 2.45 3.95
CA ALA A 216 -1.58 2.92 5.29
C ALA A 216 -0.29 3.78 5.24
N VAL A 217 0.70 3.38 4.44
CA VAL A 217 1.89 4.22 4.19
C VAL A 217 1.49 5.56 3.57
N ILE A 218 0.56 5.57 2.61
CA ILE A 218 0.04 6.81 2.02
C ILE A 218 -0.68 7.66 3.07
N GLU A 219 -1.47 7.06 3.95
CA GLU A 219 -2.14 7.75 5.07
C GLU A 219 -1.13 8.41 6.02
N LEU A 220 0.00 7.76 6.32
CA LEU A 220 1.09 8.38 7.08
C LEU A 220 1.63 9.63 6.39
N MET A 221 1.90 9.55 5.09
CA MET A 221 2.40 10.68 4.32
C MET A 221 1.37 11.82 4.25
N GLN A 222 0.08 11.49 4.13
CA GLN A 222 -1.01 12.47 4.16
C GLN A 222 -1.11 13.15 5.52
N THR A 223 -0.98 12.39 6.60
CA THR A 223 -0.99 12.91 7.97
C THR A 223 0.14 13.93 8.17
N TYR A 224 1.36 13.59 7.75
CA TYR A 224 2.50 14.51 7.80
C TYR A 224 2.26 15.77 6.94
N ALA A 225 1.69 15.61 5.73
CA ALA A 225 1.44 16.73 4.83
C ALA A 225 0.35 17.70 5.33
N LEU A 226 -0.66 17.18 6.03
CA LEU A 226 -1.72 17.99 6.66
C LEU A 226 -1.20 18.66 7.93
N GLU A 227 -0.48 17.93 8.76
CA GLU A 227 0.12 18.46 9.99
C GLU A 227 1.06 19.65 9.70
N ASN A 228 1.87 19.54 8.65
CA ASN A 228 2.78 20.60 8.23
C ASN A 228 2.15 21.63 7.27
N ASP A 229 0.83 21.57 7.04
CA ASP A 229 0.07 22.48 6.16
C ASP A 229 0.76 22.70 4.79
N LEU A 230 1.24 21.61 4.18
CA LEU A 230 2.02 21.65 2.94
C LEU A 230 1.21 22.15 1.73
N GLY A 231 -0.12 22.20 1.85
CA GLY A 231 -1.05 22.70 0.84
C GLY A 231 -1.53 24.12 1.08
N LYS A 232 -0.94 24.86 2.03
CA LYS A 232 -1.44 26.18 2.41
C LYS A 232 -1.60 27.16 1.25
N GLN A 233 -0.66 27.11 0.29
CA GLN A 233 -0.64 27.97 -0.90
C GLN A 233 -1.72 27.64 -1.92
N PHE A 234 -2.28 26.43 -1.90
CA PHE A 234 -3.30 26.01 -2.84
C PHE A 234 -4.69 26.48 -2.39
N THR A 235 -5.52 26.82 -3.37
CA THR A 235 -6.91 27.22 -3.19
C THR A 235 -7.79 26.01 -2.94
N ASN A 236 -7.64 24.95 -3.73
CA ASN A 236 -8.41 23.70 -3.60
C ASN A 236 -7.49 22.47 -3.67
N PRO A 237 -6.66 22.25 -2.63
CA PRO A 237 -5.74 21.12 -2.61
C PRO A 237 -6.46 19.78 -2.44
N ARG A 238 -5.97 18.75 -3.14
CA ARG A 238 -6.33 17.34 -2.89
C ARG A 238 -5.13 16.42 -3.01
N PHE A 239 -5.18 15.30 -2.29
CA PHE A 239 -4.22 14.23 -2.43
C PHE A 239 -4.49 13.37 -3.67
N ILE A 240 -3.43 12.98 -4.37
CA ILE A 240 -3.44 11.97 -5.42
C ILE A 240 -2.24 11.04 -5.28
N ALA A 241 -2.37 9.81 -5.76
CA ALA A 241 -1.21 8.96 -6.05
C ALA A 241 -0.66 9.40 -7.42
N PRO A 242 0.54 9.99 -7.54
CA PRO A 242 1.02 10.55 -8.80
C PRO A 242 1.47 9.48 -9.80
N ALA A 243 1.71 9.92 -11.03
CA ALA A 243 2.20 9.05 -12.10
C ALA A 243 3.66 8.63 -11.85
N THR A 244 3.85 7.56 -11.07
CA THR A 244 5.14 7.11 -10.57
C THR A 244 5.20 5.59 -10.51
N LEU A 245 6.42 5.06 -10.52
CA LEU A 245 6.70 3.64 -10.33
C LEU A 245 6.84 3.36 -8.84
N VAL A 246 5.93 2.56 -8.29
CA VAL A 246 6.02 2.04 -6.92
C VAL A 246 6.50 0.59 -6.98
N LYS A 247 7.48 0.23 -6.14
CA LYS A 247 7.93 -1.15 -5.97
C LYS A 247 7.67 -1.60 -4.55
N TRP A 248 7.15 -2.81 -4.40
CA TRP A 248 6.87 -3.40 -3.10
C TRP A 248 7.44 -4.82 -2.98
N LYS A 249 7.78 -5.17 -1.76
CA LYS A 249 8.30 -6.47 -1.35
C LYS A 249 7.60 -6.88 -0.06
N TYR A 250 7.03 -8.09 -0.05
CA TYR A 250 6.34 -8.69 1.08
C TYR A 250 7.00 -10.01 1.48
N ARG A 251 7.40 -10.12 2.75
CA ARG A 251 8.01 -11.32 3.36
C ARG A 251 7.30 -11.74 4.64
N GLY A 252 6.04 -11.34 4.77
CA GLY A 252 5.17 -11.75 5.86
C GLY A 252 3.72 -11.42 5.59
N GLN A 253 2.88 -11.62 6.60
CA GLN A 253 1.44 -11.41 6.53
C GLN A 253 0.89 -10.93 7.86
N ILE A 254 -0.12 -10.07 7.82
CA ILE A 254 -0.93 -9.68 8.99
C ILE A 254 -2.22 -10.51 8.98
N THR A 255 -2.47 -11.21 10.07
CA THR A 255 -3.64 -12.05 10.31
C THR A 255 -4.41 -11.54 11.52
N PRO A 256 -5.65 -12.01 11.75
CA PRO A 256 -6.42 -11.67 12.96
C PRO A 256 -5.75 -12.07 14.29
N LEU A 257 -4.70 -12.91 14.25
CA LEU A 257 -3.97 -13.36 15.45
C LEU A 257 -2.82 -12.42 15.83
N ASN A 258 -2.41 -11.52 14.92
CA ASN A 258 -1.40 -10.52 15.22
C ASN A 258 -1.98 -9.46 16.17
N LYS A 259 -1.12 -8.78 16.92
CA LYS A 259 -1.53 -7.80 17.93
C LYS A 259 -1.33 -6.38 17.45
N GLN A 260 -0.20 -6.15 16.79
CA GLN A 260 0.22 -4.81 16.40
C GLN A 260 0.69 -4.80 14.94
N MET A 261 0.25 -3.79 14.22
CA MET A 261 0.89 -3.32 12.98
C MET A 261 1.62 -2.03 13.29
N SER A 262 2.86 -1.93 12.83
CA SER A 262 3.58 -0.66 12.82
C SER A 262 4.18 -0.42 11.44
N LEU A 263 4.32 0.84 11.06
CA LEU A 263 4.85 1.23 9.76
C LEU A 263 5.60 2.54 9.90
N ASP A 264 6.52 2.77 8.98
CA ASP A 264 7.27 4.02 8.95
C ASP A 264 7.53 4.48 7.54
N VAL A 265 7.73 5.78 7.40
CA VAL A 265 8.20 6.45 6.20
C VAL A 265 9.38 7.32 6.56
N HIS A 266 10.51 7.03 5.94
CA HIS A 266 11.62 7.94 5.88
C HIS A 266 11.40 8.88 4.70
N ILE A 267 10.97 10.12 4.96
CA ILE A 267 10.82 11.13 3.91
C ILE A 267 12.21 11.46 3.38
N THR A 268 12.40 11.27 2.08
CA THR A 268 13.68 11.47 1.38
C THR A 268 13.69 12.73 0.53
N ASP A 269 12.51 13.25 0.16
CA ASP A 269 12.41 14.52 -0.54
C ASP A 269 11.03 15.16 -0.36
N ILE A 270 10.99 16.50 -0.42
CA ILE A 270 9.75 17.29 -0.49
C ILE A 270 9.92 18.31 -1.61
N ILE A 271 9.32 18.02 -2.75
CA ILE A 271 9.44 18.81 -3.97
C ILE A 271 8.24 19.75 -4.05
N LYS A 272 8.49 21.04 -4.21
CA LYS A 272 7.45 22.07 -4.33
C LYS A 272 7.53 22.71 -5.70
N GLU A 273 6.46 22.56 -6.47
CA GLU A 273 6.30 23.09 -7.82
C GLU A 273 5.01 23.93 -7.89
N ASP A 274 4.84 24.68 -8.98
CA ASP A 274 3.60 25.43 -9.18
C ASP A 274 2.43 24.46 -9.37
N GLY A 275 1.44 24.52 -8.47
CA GLY A 275 0.29 23.63 -8.46
C GLY A 275 0.52 22.22 -7.90
N GLU A 276 1.71 21.87 -7.40
CA GLU A 276 1.96 20.54 -6.80
C GLU A 276 3.01 20.56 -5.66
N VAL A 277 2.75 19.79 -4.60
CA VAL A 277 3.75 19.39 -3.61
C VAL A 277 3.86 17.87 -3.57
N ARG A 278 5.06 17.34 -3.81
CA ARG A 278 5.35 15.90 -3.82
C ARG A 278 6.19 15.52 -2.60
N LEU A 279 5.76 14.49 -1.89
CA LEU A 279 6.53 13.86 -0.83
C LEU A 279 7.04 12.54 -1.37
N VAL A 280 8.34 12.30 -1.24
CA VAL A 280 8.98 11.04 -1.64
C VAL A 280 9.54 10.39 -0.38
N GLY A 281 9.35 9.08 -0.24
CA GLY A 281 9.94 8.35 0.88
C GLY A 281 10.12 6.87 0.62
N ASP A 282 10.90 6.25 1.51
CA ASP A 282 10.97 4.80 1.63
C ASP A 282 10.21 4.38 2.88
N ALA A 283 9.42 3.32 2.74
CA ALA A 283 8.52 2.88 3.78
C ALA A 283 8.70 1.40 4.14
N ASN A 284 8.44 1.11 5.40
CA ASN A 284 8.44 -0.23 5.95
C ASN A 284 7.12 -0.49 6.67
N LEU A 285 6.73 -1.76 6.75
CA LEU A 285 5.63 -2.19 7.59
C LEU A 285 6.01 -3.48 8.31
N SER A 286 5.65 -3.56 9.58
CA SER A 286 6.00 -4.60 10.53
C SER A 286 4.75 -5.16 11.19
N LYS A 287 4.77 -6.47 11.47
CA LYS A 287 3.79 -7.15 12.34
C LYS A 287 4.48 -7.51 13.64
N ASP A 288 3.92 -7.12 14.78
CA ASP A 288 4.46 -7.45 16.10
C ASP A 288 5.99 -7.19 16.20
N GLY A 289 6.46 -6.09 15.60
CA GLY A 289 7.88 -5.70 15.52
C GLY A 289 8.74 -6.38 14.45
N LEU A 290 8.23 -7.41 13.76
CA LEU A 290 8.92 -8.07 12.65
C LEU A 290 8.61 -7.35 11.33
N ARG A 291 9.62 -6.77 10.68
CA ARG A 291 9.45 -6.10 9.39
C ARG A 291 9.07 -7.09 8.29
N ILE A 292 7.95 -6.84 7.63
CA ILE A 292 7.38 -7.73 6.61
C ILE A 292 7.23 -7.06 5.25
N TYR A 293 7.02 -5.75 5.17
CA TYR A 293 6.93 -5.02 3.91
C TYR A 293 8.08 -4.03 3.77
N GLU A 294 8.52 -3.84 2.52
CA GLU A 294 9.38 -2.75 2.08
C GLU A 294 8.75 -2.15 0.82
N VAL A 295 8.57 -0.83 0.82
CA VAL A 295 8.11 -0.05 -0.33
C VAL A 295 9.13 1.06 -0.57
N LYS A 296 9.66 1.14 -1.79
CA LYS A 296 10.68 2.14 -2.14
C LYS A 296 10.12 3.19 -3.07
N ASP A 297 10.65 4.40 -2.91
CA ASP A 297 10.33 5.56 -3.73
C ASP A 297 8.81 5.80 -3.81
N ILE A 298 8.09 5.59 -2.70
CA ILE A 298 6.65 5.87 -2.66
C ILE A 298 6.46 7.39 -2.71
N VAL A 299 5.51 7.83 -3.55
CA VAL A 299 5.23 9.24 -3.75
C VAL A 299 3.78 9.54 -3.40
N LEU A 300 3.60 10.60 -2.62
CA LEU A 300 2.31 11.25 -2.40
C LEU A 300 2.36 12.63 -3.04
N SER A 301 1.34 12.98 -3.82
CA SER A 301 1.19 14.33 -4.35
C SER A 301 -0.01 15.02 -3.74
N LEU A 302 0.18 16.28 -3.37
CA LEU A 302 -0.87 17.23 -3.08
C LEU A 302 -0.93 18.24 -4.24
N ILE A 303 -2.02 18.26 -4.97
CA ILE A 303 -2.18 19.10 -6.17
C ILE A 303 -3.22 20.18 -5.97
N GLU A 304 -3.00 21.33 -6.62
CA GLU A 304 -4.05 22.32 -6.88
C GLU A 304 -5.08 21.73 -7.84
N THR A 305 -6.36 21.93 -7.55
CA THR A 305 -7.44 21.51 -8.46
C THR A 305 -8.14 22.71 -9.05
N LYS A 306 -8.40 22.60 -10.36
CA LYS A 306 -9.17 23.58 -11.12
C LYS A 306 -10.66 23.46 -10.84
#